data_AF-A0A259LJE3-F1
#
_entry.id   AF-A0A259LJE3-F1
#
_cell.length_a   1.000
_cell.length_b   1.000
_cell.length_c   1.000
_cell.angle_alpha   90.00
_cell.angle_beta   90.00
_cell.angle_gamma   90.00
#
_symmetry.space_group_name_H-M   'P 1'
#
loop_
_entity.id
_entity.type
_entity.pdbx_description
1 polymer ?
#
loop_
_entity_poly.entity_id
_entity_poly.type
_entity_poly.pdbx_seq_one_letter_code
_entity_poly.pdbx_strand_id
1 'polypeptide(L)'
;NGRRETLLLGNPVPASGPAPVIKPAAMDQKFLKHSGPAVVFDDYPSMKKAVDDHLEDKAEDGRFPIIPQRIVHDVRTVMPEDGIIALDNGMYKLWFARNYRAYDNNTVLLDNALASMGAGLPSGMMASMLYPDLKVMSVCGDGGFMMNSQELETAVRLNLNLVVLIINDSAYGMIKWKQSQDGYPDFGLDYRNPDFVKYAESYGAQGHRVTRTEDLRPTLEKALAAGGVHVVDVPVDYSENRRVFDEELAQLTCKL
;
A
#
# COMPACT_ATOMS: atom_id res chain seq x y z
N ASN A 1 -30.72 10.45 28.22
CA ASN A 1 -30.62 10.27 26.75
C ASN A 1 -29.21 10.67 26.28
N GLY A 2 -28.14 9.88 26.38
CA GLY A 2 -28.03 8.43 26.52
C GLY A 2 -27.58 7.73 25.24
N ARG A 3 -26.62 8.28 24.47
CA ARG A 3 -25.88 7.52 23.44
C ARG A 3 -24.39 7.64 23.74
N ARG A 4 -23.87 6.60 24.43
CA ARG A 4 -22.43 6.37 24.55
C ARG A 4 -21.94 5.87 23.20
N GLU A 5 -20.89 6.51 22.71
CA GLU A 5 -20.01 6.00 21.68
C GLU A 5 -19.45 4.66 22.16
N THR A 6 -19.88 3.57 21.53
CA THR A 6 -19.23 2.27 21.68
C THR A 6 -17.92 2.34 20.90
N LEU A 7 -16.84 2.67 21.61
CA LEU A 7 -15.49 2.30 21.21
C LEU A 7 -15.51 0.81 20.81
N LEU A 8 -14.93 0.52 19.65
CA LEU A 8 -14.61 -0.83 19.17
C LEU A 8 -13.56 -1.46 20.09
N LEU A 9 -13.96 -1.82 21.31
CA LEU A 9 -13.26 -2.84 22.09
C LEU A 9 -13.63 -4.16 21.43
N GLY A 10 -12.69 -4.68 20.63
CA GLY A 10 -12.82 -5.98 19.96
C GLY A 10 -13.22 -7.05 20.97
N ASN A 11 -14.18 -7.89 20.57
CA ASN A 11 -14.46 -9.12 21.32
C ASN A 11 -13.16 -9.92 21.48
N PRO A 12 -12.89 -10.52 22.65
CA PRO A 12 -11.71 -11.35 22.82
C PRO A 12 -11.71 -12.48 21.79
N VAL A 13 -10.56 -12.66 21.12
CA VAL A 13 -10.33 -13.76 20.17
C VAL A 13 -10.47 -15.08 20.94
N PRO A 14 -11.35 -16.01 20.53
CA PRO A 14 -11.43 -17.31 21.18
C PRO A 14 -10.11 -18.06 20.99
N ALA A 15 -9.51 -18.56 22.07
CA ALA A 15 -8.25 -19.32 22.06
C ALA A 15 -8.32 -20.67 21.31
N SER A 16 -9.49 -21.02 20.75
CA SER A 16 -9.69 -22.20 19.93
C SER A 16 -10.97 -22.02 19.12
N GLY A 17 -10.81 -21.92 17.80
CA GLY A 17 -11.87 -21.76 16.80
C GLY A 17 -11.21 -21.70 15.41
N PRO A 18 -11.92 -22.05 14.32
CA PRO A 18 -11.36 -21.90 12.98
C PRO A 18 -10.93 -20.45 12.77
N ALA A 19 -9.77 -20.26 12.13
CA ALA A 19 -9.27 -18.93 11.77
C ALA A 19 -10.39 -18.12 11.11
N PRO A 20 -10.48 -16.79 11.36
CA PRO A 20 -11.49 -15.97 10.73
C PRO A 20 -11.32 -16.12 9.21
N VAL A 21 -12.26 -16.80 8.58
CA VAL A 21 -12.34 -16.86 7.13
C VAL A 21 -12.76 -15.47 6.69
N ILE A 22 -12.03 -14.86 5.74
CA ILE A 22 -12.60 -13.80 4.91
C ILE A 22 -13.75 -14.48 4.18
N LYS A 23 -14.94 -14.47 4.79
CA LYS A 23 -16.15 -14.72 4.04
C LYS A 23 -16.17 -13.59 3.02
N PRO A 24 -16.21 -13.85 1.70
CA PRO A 24 -16.54 -12.78 0.77
C PRO A 24 -17.77 -12.14 1.36
N ALA A 25 -17.67 -10.86 1.72
CA ALA A 25 -18.78 -10.18 2.37
C ALA A 25 -19.94 -10.40 1.41
N ALA A 26 -20.90 -11.23 1.80
CA ALA A 26 -22.07 -11.47 0.98
C ALA A 26 -22.62 -10.08 0.72
N MET A 27 -22.46 -9.60 -0.51
CA MET A 27 -22.81 -8.24 -0.88
C MET A 27 -24.26 -8.09 -0.45
N ASP A 28 -24.51 -7.28 0.57
CA ASP A 28 -25.84 -7.19 1.18
C ASP A 28 -26.82 -6.91 0.04
N GLN A 29 -27.85 -7.76 -0.12
CA GLN A 29 -28.74 -7.70 -1.28
C GLN A 29 -29.36 -6.32 -1.49
N LYS A 30 -29.41 -5.48 -0.44
CA LYS A 30 -29.84 -4.09 -0.56
C LYS A 30 -28.95 -3.25 -1.50
N PHE A 31 -27.66 -3.56 -1.62
CA PHE A 31 -26.72 -2.91 -2.54
C PHE A 31 -26.78 -3.48 -3.97
N LEU A 32 -27.43 -4.62 -4.17
CA LEU A 32 -27.68 -5.21 -5.50
C LEU A 32 -28.95 -4.65 -6.16
N LYS A 33 -29.83 -4.01 -5.39
CA LYS A 33 -31.08 -3.43 -5.89
C LYS A 33 -30.90 -1.94 -6.21
N HIS A 34 -30.44 -1.65 -7.42
CA HIS A 34 -30.56 -0.30 -7.98
C HIS A 34 -32.04 -0.02 -8.29
N SER A 35 -32.60 1.02 -7.65
CA SER A 35 -34.00 1.46 -7.84
C SER A 35 -34.10 2.73 -8.69
N GLY A 36 -32.96 3.25 -9.16
CA GLY A 36 -32.90 4.36 -10.11
C GLY A 36 -33.03 3.90 -11.57
N PRO A 37 -33.07 4.83 -12.53
CA PRO A 37 -32.99 4.48 -13.95
C PRO A 37 -31.76 3.62 -14.21
N ALA A 38 -31.89 2.65 -15.12
CA ALA A 38 -30.76 1.83 -15.54
C ALA A 38 -29.62 2.74 -16.01
N VAL A 39 -28.46 2.65 -15.36
CA VAL A 39 -27.26 3.30 -15.87
C VAL A 39 -26.85 2.51 -17.10
N VAL A 40 -27.04 3.10 -18.28
CA VAL A 40 -26.69 2.48 -19.54
C VAL A 40 -25.18 2.70 -19.76
N PHE A 41 -24.40 1.64 -19.59
CA PHE A 41 -22.96 1.64 -19.90
C PHE A 41 -22.76 1.18 -21.36
N ASP A 42 -23.23 1.98 -22.32
CA ASP A 42 -23.17 1.63 -23.74
C ASP A 42 -21.74 1.39 -24.25
N ASP A 43 -20.73 1.94 -23.55
CA ASP A 43 -19.32 1.85 -23.92
C ASP A 43 -18.42 1.27 -22.81
N TYR A 44 -18.94 0.29 -22.06
CA TYR A 44 -18.15 -0.43 -21.06
C TYR A 44 -16.82 -0.98 -21.62
N PRO A 45 -16.76 -1.57 -22.84
CA PRO A 45 -15.51 -2.08 -23.38
C PRO A 45 -14.42 -1.01 -23.52
N SER A 46 -14.75 0.20 -24.00
CA SER A 46 -13.75 1.27 -24.14
C SER A 46 -13.30 1.81 -22.79
N MET A 47 -14.21 1.93 -21.81
CA MET A 47 -13.83 2.31 -20.44
C MET A 47 -12.89 1.28 -19.82
N LYS A 48 -13.20 -0.02 -19.97
CA LYS A 48 -12.35 -1.10 -19.46
C LYS A 48 -10.98 -1.07 -20.13
N LYS A 49 -10.94 -0.89 -21.44
CA LYS A 49 -9.70 -0.74 -22.19
C LYS A 49 -8.88 0.45 -21.71
N ALA A 50 -9.50 1.62 -21.51
CA ALA A 50 -8.81 2.81 -21.01
C ALA A 50 -8.22 2.61 -19.61
N VAL A 51 -8.93 1.90 -18.73
CA VAL A 51 -8.40 1.50 -17.42
C VAL A 51 -7.22 0.55 -17.59
N ASP A 52 -7.32 -0.46 -18.46
CA ASP A 52 -6.23 -1.41 -18.69
C ASP A 52 -4.98 -0.74 -19.27
N ASP A 53 -5.15 0.13 -20.26
CA ASP A 53 -4.08 0.93 -20.85
C ASP A 53 -3.40 1.81 -19.77
N HIS A 54 -4.17 2.42 -18.86
CA HIS A 54 -3.62 3.20 -17.75
C HIS A 54 -2.80 2.36 -16.76
N LEU A 55 -3.23 1.12 -16.53
CA LEU A 55 -2.55 0.20 -15.64
C LEU A 55 -1.27 -0.37 -16.26
N GLU A 56 -1.22 -0.49 -17.59
CA GLU A 56 -0.06 -0.96 -18.34
C GLU A 56 0.97 0.16 -18.62
N ASP A 57 0.58 1.43 -18.53
CA ASP A 57 1.48 2.58 -18.74
C ASP A 57 2.71 2.50 -17.83
N LYS A 58 3.88 2.29 -18.45
CA LYS A 58 5.19 2.14 -17.80
C LYS A 58 5.25 1.08 -16.70
N ALA A 59 4.34 0.11 -16.71
CA ALA A 59 4.30 -0.98 -15.73
C ALA A 59 5.56 -1.84 -15.73
N GLU A 60 6.25 -1.93 -16.87
CA GLU A 60 7.48 -2.70 -17.07
C GLU A 60 8.72 -1.81 -17.35
N ASP A 61 8.68 -0.52 -16.98
CA ASP A 61 9.85 0.37 -17.12
C ASP A 61 11.05 -0.15 -16.31
N GLY A 62 12.24 -0.11 -16.90
CA GLY A 62 13.47 -0.67 -16.33
C GLY A 62 14.39 0.34 -15.67
N ARG A 63 14.01 1.63 -15.57
CA ARG A 63 14.86 2.66 -14.96
C ARG A 63 15.01 2.47 -13.45
N PHE A 64 16.11 2.97 -12.90
CA PHE A 64 16.40 2.99 -11.47
C PHE A 64 16.86 4.40 -11.04
N PRO A 65 16.42 4.96 -9.88
CA PRO A 65 15.43 4.43 -8.94
C PRO A 65 14.07 4.10 -9.57
N ILE A 66 13.30 3.20 -8.96
CA ILE A 66 12.13 2.60 -9.60
C ILE A 66 10.97 3.61 -9.60
N ILE A 67 10.23 3.72 -10.70
CA ILE A 67 9.02 4.55 -10.74
C ILE A 67 7.83 3.86 -10.06
N PRO A 68 6.86 4.61 -9.51
CA PRO A 68 5.73 4.04 -8.78
C PRO A 68 4.89 3.05 -9.59
N GLN A 69 4.68 3.27 -10.89
CA GLN A 69 3.93 2.34 -11.75
C GLN A 69 4.54 0.94 -11.73
N ARG A 70 5.88 0.87 -11.91
CA ARG A 70 6.65 -0.37 -11.87
C ARG A 70 6.58 -1.04 -10.49
N ILE A 71 6.69 -0.26 -9.41
CA ILE A 71 6.56 -0.78 -8.03
C ILE A 71 5.18 -1.42 -7.83
N VAL A 72 4.09 -0.71 -8.17
CA VAL A 72 2.73 -1.23 -7.99
C VAL A 72 2.50 -2.48 -8.84
N HIS A 73 3.00 -2.48 -10.08
CA HIS A 73 2.91 -3.63 -10.98
C HIS A 73 3.62 -4.88 -10.41
N ASP A 74 4.87 -4.72 -9.96
CA ASP A 74 5.63 -5.83 -9.37
C ASP A 74 4.99 -6.32 -8.06
N VAL A 75 4.53 -5.41 -7.18
CA VAL A 75 3.83 -5.79 -5.94
C VAL A 75 2.54 -6.56 -6.24
N ARG A 76 1.73 -6.11 -7.19
CA ARG A 76 0.51 -6.85 -7.57
C ARG A 76 0.83 -8.22 -8.17
N THR A 77 1.93 -8.33 -8.94
CA THR A 77 2.34 -9.59 -9.57
C THR A 77 2.74 -10.65 -8.54
N VAL A 78 3.43 -10.26 -7.48
CA VAL A 78 3.92 -11.21 -6.45
C VAL A 78 2.89 -11.52 -5.37
N MET A 79 1.93 -10.62 -5.15
CA MET A 79 0.88 -10.83 -4.16
C MET A 79 -0.19 -11.79 -4.69
N PRO A 80 -0.61 -12.80 -3.90
CA PRO A 80 -1.77 -13.63 -4.23
C PRO A 80 -3.07 -12.82 -4.35
N GLU A 81 -4.09 -13.34 -5.04
CA GLU A 81 -5.38 -12.66 -5.21
C GLU A 81 -6.05 -12.32 -3.88
N ASP A 82 -5.91 -13.19 -2.88
CA ASP A 82 -6.38 -13.08 -1.50
C ASP A 82 -5.34 -12.43 -0.55
N GLY A 83 -4.17 -12.06 -1.06
CA GLY A 83 -3.11 -11.40 -0.30
C GLY A 83 -3.49 -9.98 0.12
N ILE A 84 -3.14 -9.61 1.35
CA ILE A 84 -3.52 -8.33 1.96
C ILE A 84 -2.36 -7.34 1.87
N ILE A 85 -2.61 -6.15 1.33
CA ILE A 85 -1.73 -4.99 1.47
C ILE A 85 -2.29 -3.99 2.47
N ALA A 86 -1.44 -3.50 3.37
CA ALA A 86 -1.74 -2.42 4.29
C ALA A 86 -0.93 -1.18 3.91
N LEU A 87 -1.60 -0.13 3.45
CA LEU A 87 -0.96 1.09 2.97
C LEU A 87 -0.84 2.12 4.09
N ASP A 88 0.36 2.62 4.27
CA ASP A 88 0.60 3.86 5.01
C ASP A 88 0.27 5.08 4.12
N ASN A 89 0.50 6.28 4.63
CA ASN A 89 0.21 7.53 3.93
C ASN A 89 1.49 8.16 3.36
N GLY A 90 1.41 8.60 2.10
CA GLY A 90 2.51 9.17 1.36
C GLY A 90 2.22 9.19 -0.14
N MET A 91 3.17 9.64 -0.96
CA MET A 91 2.95 9.82 -2.39
C MET A 91 2.58 8.52 -3.12
N TYR A 92 3.28 7.42 -2.82
CA TYR A 92 2.98 6.09 -3.35
C TYR A 92 1.53 5.63 -3.12
N LYS A 93 0.84 6.09 -2.05
CA LYS A 93 -0.56 5.73 -1.79
C LYS A 93 -1.46 6.08 -2.97
N LEU A 94 -1.23 7.22 -3.62
CA LEU A 94 -2.01 7.62 -4.80
C LEU A 94 -1.80 6.65 -5.97
N TRP A 95 -0.57 6.18 -6.16
CA TRP A 95 -0.24 5.19 -7.18
C TRP A 95 -0.85 3.83 -6.87
N PHE A 96 -0.80 3.35 -5.62
CA PHE A 96 -1.48 2.10 -5.25
C PHE A 96 -3.00 2.22 -5.43
N ALA A 97 -3.62 3.32 -5.01
CA ALA A 97 -5.06 3.52 -5.14
C ALA A 97 -5.53 3.54 -6.61
N ARG A 98 -4.67 3.97 -7.53
CA ARG A 98 -4.98 4.04 -8.97
C ARG A 98 -4.58 2.79 -9.74
N ASN A 99 -3.47 2.16 -9.36
CA ASN A 99 -2.82 1.13 -10.16
C ASN A 99 -2.92 -0.30 -9.58
N TYR A 100 -3.23 -0.46 -8.29
CA TYR A 100 -3.30 -1.79 -7.69
C TYR A 100 -4.67 -2.44 -7.89
N ARG A 101 -4.72 -3.55 -8.62
CA ARG A 101 -5.95 -4.35 -8.79
C ARG A 101 -6.23 -5.18 -7.52
N ALA A 102 -7.35 -4.93 -6.86
CA ALA A 102 -7.85 -5.80 -5.79
C ALA A 102 -8.80 -6.86 -6.38
N TYR A 103 -8.54 -8.13 -6.07
CA TYR A 103 -9.35 -9.26 -6.56
C TYR A 103 -10.30 -9.84 -5.50
N ASP A 104 -10.11 -9.48 -4.23
CA ASP A 104 -11.02 -9.84 -3.13
C ASP A 104 -11.24 -8.67 -2.16
N ASN A 105 -12.29 -8.76 -1.37
CA ASN A 105 -12.70 -7.79 -0.37
C ASN A 105 -11.67 -7.68 0.76
N ASN A 106 -11.49 -6.48 1.30
CA ASN A 106 -10.61 -6.21 2.44
C ASN A 106 -9.14 -6.65 2.23
N THR A 107 -8.70 -6.79 0.98
CA THR A 107 -7.30 -7.09 0.62
C THR A 107 -6.45 -5.83 0.42
N VAL A 108 -7.07 -4.64 0.39
CA VAL A 108 -6.39 -3.35 0.35
C VAL A 108 -6.87 -2.52 1.52
N LEU A 109 -6.04 -2.44 2.57
CA LEU A 109 -6.30 -1.63 3.76
C LEU A 109 -5.67 -0.26 3.55
N LEU A 110 -6.49 0.78 3.46
CA LEU A 110 -6.07 2.14 3.15
C LEU A 110 -6.80 3.11 4.09
N ASP A 111 -6.06 3.83 4.94
CA ASP A 111 -6.63 4.92 5.75
C ASP A 111 -6.87 6.15 4.89
N ASN A 112 -8.13 6.40 4.54
CA ASN A 112 -8.54 7.57 3.75
C ASN A 112 -9.30 8.63 4.54
N ALA A 113 -9.49 8.43 5.84
CA ALA A 113 -10.29 9.35 6.65
C ALA A 113 -9.40 10.44 7.26
N LEU A 114 -8.42 10.02 8.07
CA LEU A 114 -7.47 10.94 8.69
C LEU A 114 -6.14 11.02 7.92
N ALA A 115 -5.85 10.02 7.09
CA ALA A 115 -4.59 9.90 6.36
C ALA A 115 -3.38 9.95 7.31
N SER A 116 -3.45 9.19 8.39
CA SER A 116 -2.45 9.17 9.47
C SER A 116 -1.18 8.46 9.01
N MET A 117 -0.03 9.14 9.10
CA MET A 117 1.26 8.52 8.84
C MET A 117 1.63 7.54 9.97
N GLY A 118 2.32 6.46 9.61
CA GLY A 118 2.72 5.38 10.53
C GLY A 118 1.66 4.30 10.72
N ALA A 119 0.51 4.40 10.06
CA ALA A 119 -0.58 3.44 10.22
C ALA A 119 -0.35 2.11 9.46
N GLY A 120 0.55 2.08 8.48
CA GLY A 120 0.72 0.92 7.59
C GLY A 120 1.22 -0.30 8.34
N LEU A 121 2.34 -0.16 9.08
CA LEU A 121 2.97 -1.27 9.79
C LEU A 121 2.03 -1.89 10.84
N PRO A 122 1.42 -1.13 11.78
CA PRO A 122 0.47 -1.70 12.73
C PRO A 122 -0.74 -2.35 12.06
N SER A 123 -1.25 -1.78 10.95
CA SER A 123 -2.38 -2.37 10.21
C SER A 123 -1.99 -3.70 9.56
N GLY A 124 -0.81 -3.79 8.97
CA GLY A 124 -0.26 -5.03 8.41
C GLY A 124 -0.01 -6.09 9.48
N MET A 125 0.49 -5.70 10.66
CA MET A 125 0.64 -6.61 11.79
C MET A 125 -0.70 -7.20 12.22
N MET A 126 -1.73 -6.37 12.36
CA MET A 126 -3.07 -6.86 12.73
C MET A 126 -3.66 -7.79 11.68
N ALA A 127 -3.47 -7.50 10.39
CA ALA A 127 -3.90 -8.40 9.32
C ALA A 127 -3.16 -9.74 9.37
N SER A 128 -1.84 -9.75 9.60
CA SER A 128 -1.04 -10.97 9.75
C SER A 128 -1.47 -11.80 10.97
N MET A 129 -1.83 -11.15 12.08
CA MET A 129 -2.33 -11.83 13.29
C MET A 129 -3.72 -12.45 13.10
N LEU A 130 -4.61 -11.77 12.38
CA LEU A 130 -5.96 -12.27 12.12
C LEU A 130 -5.97 -13.36 11.06
N TYR A 131 -5.09 -13.26 10.05
CA TYR A 131 -5.05 -14.14 8.90
C TYR A 131 -3.64 -14.73 8.70
N PRO A 132 -3.18 -15.61 9.61
CA PRO A 132 -1.81 -16.12 9.60
C PRO A 132 -1.44 -16.95 8.36
N ASP A 133 -2.45 -17.49 7.66
CA ASP A 133 -2.28 -18.28 6.44
C ASP A 133 -2.18 -17.42 5.16
N LEU A 134 -2.57 -16.14 5.23
CA LEU A 134 -2.53 -15.23 4.08
C LEU A 134 -1.19 -14.50 3.99
N LYS A 135 -0.82 -14.13 2.76
CA LYS A 135 0.34 -13.25 2.55
C LYS A 135 -0.07 -11.81 2.86
N VAL A 136 0.68 -11.18 3.76
CA VAL A 136 0.44 -9.81 4.19
C VAL A 136 1.68 -8.95 3.93
N MET A 137 1.46 -7.78 3.30
CA MET A 137 2.50 -6.80 3.06
C MET A 137 2.07 -5.43 3.58
N SER A 138 2.89 -4.80 4.42
CA SER A 138 2.76 -3.38 4.75
C SER A 138 3.55 -2.57 3.72
N VAL A 139 2.92 -1.63 3.04
CA VAL A 139 3.60 -0.71 2.12
C VAL A 139 3.66 0.66 2.78
N CYS A 140 4.88 1.10 3.06
CA CYS A 140 5.16 2.32 3.80
C CYS A 140 6.07 3.24 2.99
N GLY A 141 5.93 4.56 3.20
CA GLY A 141 7.00 5.50 2.90
C GLY A 141 8.05 5.43 3.99
N ASP A 142 9.28 5.84 3.70
CA ASP A 142 10.37 5.88 4.68
C ASP A 142 10.04 6.71 5.95
N GLY A 143 9.45 7.90 5.78
CA GLY A 143 9.07 8.77 6.87
C GLY A 143 7.90 8.22 7.68
N GLY A 144 6.90 7.63 7.00
CA GLY A 144 5.77 6.97 7.65
C GLY A 144 6.20 5.75 8.45
N PHE A 145 7.05 4.89 7.86
CA PHE A 145 7.64 3.74 8.54
C PHE A 145 8.35 4.17 9.83
N MET A 146 9.19 5.21 9.78
CA MET A 146 9.97 5.68 10.93
C MET A 146 9.12 6.27 12.07
N MET A 147 7.83 6.58 11.85
CA MET A 147 6.96 7.05 12.94
C MET A 147 6.59 5.93 13.92
N ASN A 148 6.49 4.69 13.45
CA ASN A 148 6.10 3.53 14.25
C ASN A 148 7.02 2.32 14.05
N SER A 149 8.23 2.51 13.55
CA SER A 149 9.17 1.44 13.21
C SER A 149 9.62 0.61 14.42
N GLN A 150 9.47 1.14 15.64
CA GLN A 150 9.71 0.38 16.88
C GLN A 150 8.82 -0.87 16.99
N GLU A 151 7.66 -0.90 16.32
CA GLU A 151 6.76 -2.06 16.31
C GLU A 151 7.33 -3.26 15.55
N LEU A 152 8.46 -3.08 14.85
CA LEU A 152 9.21 -4.20 14.30
C LEU A 152 9.66 -5.17 15.41
N GLU A 153 9.97 -4.68 16.61
CA GLU A 153 10.21 -5.52 17.79
C GLU A 153 8.99 -6.41 18.08
N THR A 154 7.81 -5.81 18.13
CA THR A 154 6.55 -6.52 18.40
C THR A 154 6.27 -7.57 17.34
N ALA A 155 6.44 -7.22 16.06
CA ALA A 155 6.22 -8.15 14.95
C ALA A 155 7.15 -9.37 15.03
N VAL A 156 8.44 -9.16 15.36
CA VAL A 156 9.40 -10.25 15.55
C VAL A 156 9.09 -11.06 16.80
N ARG A 157 8.83 -10.43 17.94
CA ARG A 157 8.48 -11.10 19.21
C ARG A 157 7.23 -11.96 19.09
N LEU A 158 6.27 -11.55 18.27
CA LEU A 158 5.04 -12.30 17.97
C LEU A 158 5.21 -13.33 16.85
N ASN A 159 6.40 -13.46 16.26
CA ASN A 159 6.71 -14.35 15.13
C ASN A 159 5.74 -14.17 13.95
N LEU A 160 5.41 -12.93 13.61
CA LEU A 160 4.50 -12.64 12.51
C LEU A 160 5.13 -12.98 11.16
N ASN A 161 4.27 -13.35 10.21
CA ASN A 161 4.64 -13.49 8.80
C ASN A 161 4.23 -12.22 8.05
N LEU A 162 5.16 -11.30 7.87
CA LEU A 162 4.89 -9.95 7.39
C LEU A 162 6.06 -9.41 6.57
N VAL A 163 5.77 -8.92 5.37
CA VAL A 163 6.73 -8.15 4.57
C VAL A 163 6.42 -6.66 4.70
N VAL A 164 7.41 -5.85 5.06
CA VAL A 164 7.34 -4.40 5.08
C VAL A 164 8.11 -3.88 3.87
N LEU A 165 7.39 -3.31 2.90
CA LEU A 165 7.97 -2.65 1.74
C LEU A 165 8.09 -1.14 2.02
N ILE A 166 9.32 -0.65 2.09
CA ILE A 166 9.62 0.77 2.26
C ILE A 166 9.90 1.38 0.89
N ILE A 167 9.06 2.33 0.48
CA ILE A 167 9.23 3.15 -0.70
C ILE A 167 9.98 4.42 -0.28
N ASN A 168 11.25 4.51 -0.67
CA ASN A 168 12.23 5.44 -0.09
C ASN A 168 12.64 6.53 -1.09
N ASP A 169 12.18 7.76 -0.84
CA ASP A 169 12.62 8.98 -1.54
C ASP A 169 13.48 9.89 -0.64
N SER A 170 13.76 9.48 0.60
CA SER A 170 14.47 10.26 1.62
C SER A 170 13.83 11.64 1.88
N ALA A 171 12.51 11.71 1.74
CA ALA A 171 11.75 12.95 1.88
C ALA A 171 10.28 12.72 2.24
N TYR A 172 9.63 13.75 2.77
CA TYR A 172 8.16 13.80 2.85
C TYR A 172 7.56 14.17 1.48
N GLY A 173 7.69 13.28 0.49
CA GLY A 173 7.43 13.55 -0.93
C GLY A 173 6.03 14.08 -1.26
N MET A 174 4.97 13.63 -0.57
CA MET A 174 3.62 14.15 -0.79
C MET A 174 3.49 15.62 -0.38
N ILE A 175 4.08 16.01 0.75
CA ILE A 175 4.07 17.40 1.23
C ILE A 175 4.89 18.26 0.28
N LYS A 176 6.06 17.76 -0.14
CA LYS A 176 6.97 18.45 -1.05
C LYS A 176 6.34 18.74 -2.41
N TRP A 177 5.68 17.72 -2.99
CA TRP A 177 4.93 17.89 -4.23
C TRP A 177 3.80 18.92 -4.09
N LYS A 178 3.02 18.86 -3.00
CA LYS A 178 1.90 19.80 -2.80
C LYS A 178 2.37 21.24 -2.57
N GLN A 179 3.42 21.46 -1.78
CA GLN A 179 4.02 22.78 -1.60
C GLN A 179 4.54 23.35 -2.92
N SER A 180 5.23 22.54 -3.73
CA SER A 180 5.72 22.96 -5.04
C SER A 180 4.59 23.37 -5.98
N GLN A 181 3.46 22.64 -5.98
CA GLN A 181 2.29 23.00 -6.79
C GLN A 181 1.70 24.35 -6.39
N ASP A 182 1.71 24.67 -5.09
CA ASP A 182 1.19 25.93 -4.56
C ASP A 182 2.26 27.06 -4.62
N GLY A 183 3.44 26.80 -5.20
CA GLY A 183 4.52 27.78 -5.38
C GLY A 183 5.34 28.06 -4.11
N TYR A 184 5.22 27.23 -3.08
CA TYR A 184 6.00 27.35 -1.86
C TYR A 184 7.40 26.73 -2.03
N PRO A 185 8.43 27.31 -1.37
CA PRO A 185 9.75 26.70 -1.31
C PRO A 185 9.73 25.43 -0.45
N ASP A 186 10.64 24.50 -0.74
CA ASP A 186 10.89 23.34 0.10
C ASP A 186 11.48 23.77 1.45
N PHE A 187 10.90 23.28 2.55
CA PHE A 187 11.37 23.55 3.90
C PHE A 187 11.21 22.34 4.82
N GLY A 188 12.33 21.73 5.22
CA GLY A 188 12.36 20.66 6.22
C GLY A 188 11.77 19.33 5.77
N LEU A 189 11.65 19.11 4.45
CA LEU A 189 11.03 17.90 3.90
C LEU A 189 12.05 16.85 3.47
N ASP A 190 13.29 17.26 3.18
CA ASP A 190 14.39 16.35 2.88
C ASP A 190 15.10 15.91 4.17
N TYR A 191 15.39 14.62 4.26
CA TYR A 191 16.09 14.04 5.39
C TYR A 191 17.02 12.91 4.94
N ARG A 192 17.67 12.25 5.90
CA ARG A 192 18.48 11.07 5.67
C ARG A 192 17.94 9.93 6.50
N ASN A 193 17.82 8.76 5.86
CA ASN A 193 17.35 7.56 6.52
C ASN A 193 18.52 6.79 7.17
N PRO A 194 18.23 5.98 8.21
CA PRO A 194 19.15 4.94 8.63
C PRO A 194 19.32 3.89 7.52
N ASP A 195 20.32 3.02 7.66
CA ASP A 195 20.40 1.83 6.82
C ASP A 195 19.28 0.85 7.21
N PHE A 196 18.17 0.85 6.46
CA PHE A 196 17.00 0.04 6.77
C PHE A 196 17.27 -1.47 6.82
N VAL A 197 18.29 -1.96 6.10
CA VAL A 197 18.71 -3.37 6.17
C VAL A 197 19.24 -3.68 7.57
N LYS A 198 20.25 -2.91 8.02
CA LYS A 198 20.83 -3.06 9.36
C LYS A 198 19.83 -2.75 10.46
N TYR A 199 18.92 -1.81 10.20
CA TYR A 199 17.83 -1.47 11.12
C TYR A 199 16.94 -2.70 11.35
N ALA A 200 16.50 -3.37 10.29
CA ALA A 200 15.70 -4.59 10.40
C ALA A 200 16.46 -5.71 11.13
N GLU A 201 17.72 -5.95 10.75
CA GLU A 201 18.59 -6.94 11.38
C GLU A 201 18.78 -6.68 12.88
N SER A 202 18.81 -5.41 13.31
CA SER A 202 18.96 -5.06 14.74
C SER A 202 17.78 -5.50 15.61
N TYR A 203 16.60 -5.69 15.03
CA TYR A 203 15.41 -6.24 15.70
C TYR A 203 15.28 -7.76 15.52
N GLY A 204 16.18 -8.40 14.76
CA GLY A 204 16.05 -9.82 14.38
C GLY A 204 15.14 -10.08 13.17
N ALA A 205 14.72 -9.03 12.46
CA ALA A 205 14.03 -9.15 11.17
C ALA A 205 15.04 -9.28 10.02
N GLN A 206 14.55 -9.62 8.83
CA GLN A 206 15.38 -9.83 7.64
C GLN A 206 15.34 -8.59 6.75
N GLY A 207 16.48 -7.90 6.59
CA GLY A 207 16.60 -6.71 5.75
C GLY A 207 16.99 -7.03 4.30
N HIS A 208 16.39 -6.32 3.35
CA HIS A 208 16.68 -6.43 1.91
C HIS A 208 16.79 -5.03 1.31
N ARG A 209 17.77 -4.81 0.42
CA ARG A 209 17.89 -3.57 -0.33
C ARG A 209 17.83 -3.86 -1.82
N VAL A 210 16.91 -3.18 -2.50
CA VAL A 210 16.80 -3.23 -3.96
C VAL A 210 17.78 -2.21 -4.54
N THR A 211 18.67 -2.69 -5.42
CA THR A 211 19.70 -1.86 -6.06
C THR A 211 19.53 -1.72 -7.58
N ARG A 212 18.63 -2.52 -8.16
CA ARG A 212 18.24 -2.51 -9.57
C ARG A 212 16.77 -2.88 -9.68
N THR A 213 16.09 -2.41 -10.71
CA THR A 213 14.64 -2.58 -10.89
C THR A 213 14.23 -4.04 -11.00
N GLU A 214 14.99 -4.83 -11.74
CA GLU A 214 14.84 -6.27 -11.93
C GLU A 214 14.98 -7.09 -10.64
N ASP A 215 15.59 -6.53 -9.58
CA ASP A 215 15.76 -7.22 -8.30
C ASP A 215 14.51 -7.11 -7.42
N LEU A 216 13.58 -6.18 -7.70
CA LEU A 216 12.41 -5.94 -6.87
C LEU A 216 11.53 -7.19 -6.78
N ARG A 217 11.06 -7.70 -7.93
CA ARG A 217 10.14 -8.84 -7.99
C ARG A 217 10.74 -10.10 -7.33
N PRO A 218 11.96 -10.56 -7.68
CA PRO A 218 12.57 -11.72 -7.01
C PRO A 218 12.77 -11.53 -5.50
N THR A 219 13.08 -10.31 -5.05
CA THR A 219 13.24 -10.00 -3.63
C THR A 219 11.92 -10.14 -2.87
N LEU A 220 10.83 -9.61 -3.42
CA LEU A 220 9.51 -9.71 -2.82
C LEU A 220 9.00 -11.16 -2.78
N GLU A 221 9.15 -11.92 -3.87
CA GLU A 221 8.79 -13.34 -3.94
C GLU A 221 9.51 -14.15 -2.85
N LYS A 222 10.84 -13.95 -2.74
CA LYS A 222 11.65 -14.61 -1.73
C LYS A 222 11.23 -14.22 -0.32
N ALA A 223 10.96 -12.95 -0.06
CA ALA A 223 10.54 -12.48 1.26
C ALA A 223 9.17 -13.05 1.66
N LEU A 224 8.20 -13.04 0.75
CA LEU A 224 6.86 -13.60 0.99
C LEU A 224 6.89 -15.12 1.21
N ALA A 225 7.82 -15.83 0.57
CA ALA A 225 7.97 -17.28 0.70
C ALA A 225 8.75 -17.73 1.95
N ALA A 226 9.74 -16.95 2.38
CA ALA A 226 10.65 -17.33 3.47
C ALA A 226 9.99 -17.38 4.86
N GLY A 227 8.96 -16.56 5.07
CA GLY A 227 8.28 -16.47 6.36
C GLY A 227 9.03 -15.63 7.40
N GLY A 228 8.31 -15.21 8.43
CA GLY A 228 8.83 -14.26 9.43
C GLY A 228 8.69 -12.81 8.98
N VAL A 229 9.48 -11.92 9.59
CA VAL A 229 9.40 -10.48 9.35
C VAL A 229 10.52 -10.03 8.40
N HIS A 230 10.14 -9.41 7.29
CA HIS A 230 11.06 -8.90 6.28
C HIS A 230 10.87 -7.40 6.10
N VAL A 231 11.97 -6.66 5.90
CA VAL A 231 11.95 -5.24 5.51
C VAL A 231 12.67 -5.10 4.18
N VAL A 232 11.98 -4.57 3.17
CA VAL A 232 12.51 -4.37 1.81
C VAL A 232 12.58 -2.88 1.53
N ASP A 233 13.79 -2.36 1.41
CA ASP A 233 14.09 -0.95 1.11
C ASP A 233 14.21 -0.75 -0.41
N VAL A 234 13.32 0.08 -0.97
CA VAL A 234 13.20 0.32 -2.42
C VAL A 234 13.29 1.81 -2.72
N PRO A 235 14.40 2.26 -3.34
CA PRO A 235 14.52 3.62 -3.83
C PRO A 235 13.48 3.92 -4.93
N VAL A 236 12.79 5.04 -4.80
CA VAL A 236 11.74 5.47 -5.75
C VAL A 236 12.13 6.73 -6.50
N ASP A 237 11.77 6.79 -7.78
CA ASP A 237 11.80 8.01 -8.59
C ASP A 237 10.38 8.55 -8.79
N TYR A 238 10.09 9.69 -8.15
CA TYR A 238 8.80 10.36 -8.23
C TYR A 238 8.65 11.33 -9.42
N SER A 239 9.55 11.27 -10.41
CA SER A 239 9.51 12.12 -11.61
C SER A 239 8.18 12.05 -12.40
N GLU A 240 7.46 10.91 -12.31
CA GLU A 240 6.19 10.70 -12.99
C GLU A 240 5.00 11.45 -12.35
N ASN A 241 5.13 11.94 -11.11
CA ASN A 241 4.03 12.61 -10.40
C ASN A 241 3.53 13.83 -11.18
N ARG A 242 4.44 14.64 -11.73
CA ARG A 242 4.06 15.86 -12.48
C ARG A 242 3.25 15.53 -13.72
N ARG A 243 3.76 14.61 -14.54
CA ARG A 243 3.09 14.18 -15.77
C ARG A 243 1.68 13.68 -15.47
N VAL A 244 1.56 12.75 -14.51
CA VAL A 244 0.29 12.06 -14.26
C VAL A 244 -0.68 12.91 -13.44
N PHE A 245 -0.22 13.57 -12.38
CA PHE A 245 -1.11 14.26 -11.44
C PHE A 245 -1.32 15.74 -11.75
N ASP A 246 -0.34 16.42 -12.35
CA ASP A 246 -0.45 17.86 -12.60
C ASP A 246 -0.96 18.11 -14.03
N GLU A 247 -0.42 17.38 -15.02
CA GLU A 247 -0.67 17.64 -16.43
C GLU A 247 -1.84 16.81 -16.98
N GLU A 248 -1.77 15.48 -16.88
CA GLU A 248 -2.79 14.57 -17.44
C GLU A 248 -4.14 14.69 -16.73
N LEU A 249 -4.16 14.72 -15.39
CA LEU A 249 -5.40 14.88 -14.63
C LEU A 249 -6.11 16.20 -14.94
N ALA A 250 -5.37 17.31 -15.06
CA ALA A 250 -5.95 18.59 -15.42
C ALA A 250 -6.60 18.53 -16.82
N GLN A 251 -5.90 17.91 -17.80
CA GLN A 251 -6.43 17.75 -19.15
C GLN A 251 -7.67 16.86 -19.22
N LEU A 252 -7.72 15.78 -18.43
CA LEU A 252 -8.87 14.88 -18.39
C LEU A 252 -10.07 15.50 -17.67
N THR A 253 -9.84 16.28 -16.62
CA THR A 253 -10.89 17.01 -15.91
C THR A 253 -11.58 18.02 -16.83
N CYS A 254 -10.84 18.67 -17.73
CA CYS A 254 -11.42 19.59 -18.73
C CYS A 254 -12.28 18.91 -19.81
N LYS A 255 -12.32 17.58 -19.87
CA LYS A 255 -13.15 16.81 -20.82
C LYS A 255 -14.47 16.30 -20.21
N LEU A 256 -14.65 16.45 -18.90
CA LEU A 256 -15.88 16.12 -18.15
C LEU A 256 -16.73 17.38 -17.96
#